data_AF-A0A6P1EKJ4-F1
#
_entry.id   AF-A0A6P1EKJ4-F1
#
_cell.length_a   1.000
_cell.length_b   1.000
_cell.length_c   1.000
_cell.angle_alpha   90.00
_cell.angle_beta   90.00
_cell.angle_gamma   90.00
#
_symmetry.space_group_name_H-M   'P 1'
#
loop_
_entity.id
_entity.type
_entity.pdbx_description
1 polymer ?
#
loop_
_entity_poly.entity_id
_entity_poly.type
_entity_poly.pdbx_seq_one_letter_code
_entity_poly.pdbx_strand_id
1 'polypeptide(L)'
;MHRMVWVGALLLVVGQAAGKEKMIPLSAQDAEALRGKTVALTQHEPPSFMAMTAGKASFALFGAAAMASAGNELVRQNGVADPAGLVRDQLGGALGQAFGAQLLPLDATPTKAVKPAELARLHADADYVLDVRSGGWNYAYFATQWGRYWVGYSVQVMLVETANKRVVSNLACSANTINDGEPPTREALHADQARLLKHVTAALGARCVQLLGREQFRLTAAHMPVLPPALANTLRPGTAPATLTAATDPPAPAAEPLTDSGHVEVATPAVAADGDTSQAVQTVAVVEQAPVPGVAQPVAPAPAGPADPAPAATGSGGTNWRQWSTRGGL
;
A
#
# COMPACT_ATOMS: atom_id res chain seq x y z
N MET A 1 20.76 8.49 -51.87
CA MET A 1 20.60 7.48 -50.80
C MET A 1 20.37 8.20 -49.48
N HIS A 2 19.11 8.42 -49.08
CA HIS A 2 18.78 9.00 -47.78
C HIS A 2 18.09 7.93 -46.92
N ARG A 3 18.75 7.55 -45.83
CA ARG A 3 18.20 6.64 -44.82
C ARG A 3 17.33 7.45 -43.88
N MET A 4 16.02 7.27 -44.00
CA MET A 4 15.03 7.82 -43.10
C MET A 4 14.98 6.93 -41.85
N VAL A 5 15.58 7.40 -40.75
CA VAL A 5 15.56 6.72 -39.46
C VAL A 5 14.24 7.07 -38.76
N TRP A 6 13.34 6.10 -38.69
CA TRP A 6 12.10 6.19 -37.91
C TRP A 6 12.41 5.91 -36.43
N VAL A 7 12.32 6.94 -35.59
CA VAL A 7 12.34 6.80 -34.12
C VAL A 7 10.91 6.51 -33.68
N GLY A 8 10.60 5.23 -33.41
CA GLY A 8 9.32 4.81 -32.83
C GLY A 8 9.29 5.14 -31.34
N ALA A 9 8.50 6.15 -30.95
CA ALA A 9 8.23 6.47 -29.56
C ALA A 9 7.31 5.41 -28.94
N LEU A 10 7.86 4.60 -28.02
CA LEU A 10 7.10 3.63 -27.23
C LEU A 10 6.45 4.36 -26.04
N LEU A 11 5.17 4.74 -26.18
CA LEU A 11 4.35 5.29 -25.10
C LEU A 11 3.96 4.17 -24.12
N LEU A 12 4.64 4.10 -22.98
CA LEU A 12 4.24 3.29 -21.83
C LEU A 12 3.00 3.93 -21.17
N VAL A 13 1.82 3.42 -21.53
CA VAL A 13 0.57 3.72 -20.83
C VAL A 13 0.55 2.95 -19.52
N VAL A 14 1.01 3.58 -18.43
CA VAL A 14 0.80 3.06 -17.07
C VAL A 14 -0.64 3.39 -16.68
N GLY A 15 -1.55 2.44 -16.94
CA GLY A 15 -2.95 2.55 -16.57
C GLY A 15 -3.14 2.52 -15.06
N GLN A 16 -3.09 3.68 -14.41
CA GLN A 16 -3.71 3.88 -13.11
C GLN A 16 -5.23 3.93 -13.31
N ALA A 17 -5.86 2.76 -13.43
CA ALA A 17 -7.31 2.64 -13.37
C ALA A 17 -7.77 2.82 -11.91
N ALA A 18 -7.51 4.00 -11.34
CA ALA A 18 -8.32 4.52 -10.24
C ALA A 18 -9.65 4.97 -10.85
N GLY A 19 -10.46 4.01 -11.31
CA GLY A 19 -11.87 4.26 -11.56
C GLY A 19 -12.41 4.91 -10.30
N LYS A 20 -13.08 6.06 -10.44
CA LYS A 20 -13.73 6.74 -9.31
C LYS A 20 -14.84 5.82 -8.81
N GLU A 21 -14.50 4.83 -8.00
CA GLU A 21 -15.47 3.99 -7.33
C GLU A 21 -16.37 4.93 -6.55
N LYS A 22 -17.66 4.90 -6.90
CA LYS A 22 -18.66 5.71 -6.22
C LYS A 22 -18.68 5.23 -4.77
N MET A 23 -18.48 6.16 -3.85
CA MET A 23 -18.65 5.91 -2.42
C MET A 23 -20.04 5.32 -2.15
N ILE A 24 -20.07 4.26 -1.34
CA ILE A 24 -21.26 3.57 -0.86
C ILE A 24 -21.24 3.68 0.68
N PRO A 25 -21.98 4.62 1.29
CA PRO A 25 -22.13 4.63 2.73
C PRO A 25 -22.98 3.41 3.16
N LEU A 26 -22.70 2.88 4.35
CA LEU A 26 -23.49 1.80 4.93
C LEU A 26 -24.94 2.28 5.11
N SER A 27 -25.88 1.56 4.49
CA SER A 27 -27.30 1.87 4.61
C SER A 27 -27.84 1.42 5.98
N ALA A 28 -28.96 2.00 6.43
CA ALA A 28 -29.59 1.57 7.68
C ALA A 28 -30.05 0.10 7.62
N GLN A 29 -30.48 -0.37 6.44
CA GLN A 29 -30.87 -1.76 6.22
C GLN A 29 -29.66 -2.70 6.32
N ASP A 30 -28.54 -2.35 5.68
CA ASP A 30 -27.32 -3.15 5.77
C ASP A 30 -26.72 -3.13 7.18
N ALA A 31 -26.80 -1.99 7.89
CA ALA A 31 -26.36 -1.88 9.28
C ALA A 31 -27.17 -2.78 10.21
N GLU A 32 -28.50 -2.84 10.08
CA GLU A 32 -29.34 -3.76 10.86
C GLU A 32 -29.03 -5.22 10.50
N ALA A 33 -28.73 -5.51 9.24
CA ALA A 33 -28.36 -6.84 8.77
C ALA A 33 -27.00 -7.34 9.32
N LEU A 34 -26.19 -6.49 9.95
CA LEU A 34 -24.94 -6.91 10.61
C LEU A 34 -25.17 -7.55 11.99
N ARG A 35 -26.36 -7.39 12.59
CA ARG A 35 -26.61 -7.85 13.96
C ARG A 35 -26.48 -9.37 14.08
N GLY A 36 -25.56 -9.81 14.94
CA GLY A 36 -25.26 -11.23 15.16
C GLY A 36 -24.56 -11.90 13.98
N LYS A 37 -24.17 -11.14 12.95
CA LYS A 37 -23.44 -11.66 11.79
C LYS A 37 -21.95 -11.62 12.01
N THR A 38 -21.26 -12.59 11.43
CA THR A 38 -19.81 -12.69 11.52
C THR A 38 -19.13 -11.77 10.52
N VAL A 39 -18.03 -11.12 10.93
CA VAL A 39 -17.21 -10.26 10.08
C VAL A 39 -15.77 -10.75 10.14
N ALA A 40 -15.27 -11.25 9.02
CA ALA A 40 -13.84 -11.50 8.85
C ALA A 40 -13.08 -10.21 8.59
N LEU A 41 -11.84 -10.16 9.06
CA LEU A 41 -10.94 -9.03 8.88
C LEU A 41 -9.79 -9.46 7.96
N THR A 42 -9.47 -8.66 6.95
CA THR A 42 -8.32 -8.95 6.08
C THR A 42 -7.04 -8.30 6.57
N GLN A 43 -5.91 -8.84 6.12
CA GLN A 43 -4.59 -8.24 6.24
C GLN A 43 -3.96 -8.12 4.86
N HIS A 44 -3.36 -6.98 4.55
CA HIS A 44 -2.61 -6.76 3.32
C HIS A 44 -1.14 -6.52 3.64
N GLU A 45 -0.27 -6.84 2.67
CA GLU A 45 1.09 -6.32 2.71
C GLU A 45 1.05 -4.78 2.57
N PRO A 46 1.85 -4.04 3.36
CA PRO A 46 1.89 -2.60 3.23
C PRO A 46 2.44 -2.20 1.84
N PRO A 47 1.88 -1.17 1.20
CA PRO A 47 2.48 -0.63 -0.01
C PRO A 47 3.86 -0.05 0.29
N SER A 48 4.67 0.21 -0.74
CA SER A 48 5.97 0.86 -0.53
C SER A 48 5.81 2.25 0.09
N PHE A 49 6.63 2.55 1.09
CA PHE A 49 6.71 3.88 1.66
C PHE A 49 7.58 4.77 0.77
N MET A 50 7.04 5.91 0.33
CA MET A 50 7.76 6.80 -0.58
C MET A 50 8.47 7.92 0.19
N ALA A 51 9.80 7.91 0.19
CA ALA A 51 10.63 8.94 0.81
C ALA A 51 11.09 9.99 -0.22
N MET A 52 10.31 11.04 -0.46
CA MET A 52 10.63 12.05 -1.48
C MET A 52 11.45 13.21 -0.89
N THR A 53 12.73 13.30 -1.26
CA THR A 53 13.67 14.33 -0.77
C THR A 53 14.03 15.37 -1.81
N ALA A 54 14.19 16.64 -1.41
CA ALA A 54 14.53 17.76 -2.31
C ALA A 54 15.83 17.53 -3.11
N GLY A 55 16.87 16.98 -2.47
CA GLY A 55 18.16 16.69 -3.14
C GLY A 55 18.11 15.58 -4.18
N LYS A 56 16.98 14.86 -4.31
CA LYS A 56 16.78 13.80 -5.31
C LYS A 56 15.87 14.19 -6.47
N ALA A 57 15.32 15.42 -6.48
CA ALA A 57 14.61 15.96 -7.64
C ALA A 57 15.51 16.08 -8.89
N SER A 58 16.85 16.02 -8.71
CA SER A 58 17.84 15.95 -9.78
C SER A 58 17.96 14.57 -10.47
N PHE A 59 17.33 13.50 -9.97
CA PHE A 59 17.48 12.13 -10.49
C PHE A 59 16.22 11.61 -11.22
N ALA A 60 15.75 12.35 -12.22
CA ALA A 60 14.59 12.04 -13.05
C ALA A 60 14.58 10.60 -13.65
N LEU A 61 15.72 9.90 -13.69
CA LEU A 61 15.83 8.54 -14.24
C LEU A 61 15.71 7.40 -13.20
N PHE A 62 15.94 7.65 -11.91
CA PHE A 62 15.92 6.63 -10.84
C PHE A 62 14.90 6.92 -9.72
N GLY A 63 14.13 7.99 -9.87
CA GLY A 63 13.39 8.63 -8.79
C GLY A 63 12.47 7.71 -7.99
N ALA A 64 11.52 7.01 -8.64
CA ALA A 64 10.49 6.26 -7.91
C ALA A 64 11.04 5.04 -7.16
N ALA A 65 11.84 4.20 -7.82
CA ALA A 65 12.41 3.00 -7.20
C ALA A 65 13.38 3.35 -6.07
N ALA A 66 14.21 4.39 -6.25
CA ALA A 66 15.13 4.85 -5.19
C ALA A 66 14.39 5.48 -4.00
N MET A 67 13.27 6.19 -4.25
CA MET A 67 12.41 6.72 -3.18
C MET A 67 11.70 5.61 -2.41
N ALA A 68 11.18 4.59 -3.12
CA ALA A 68 10.55 3.42 -2.51
C ALA A 68 11.56 2.60 -1.70
N SER A 69 12.73 2.30 -2.25
CA SER A 69 13.78 1.57 -1.55
C SER A 69 14.25 2.29 -0.29
N ALA A 70 14.55 3.59 -0.36
CA ALA A 70 14.96 4.38 0.80
C ALA A 70 13.85 4.49 1.86
N GLY A 71 12.60 4.61 1.43
CA GLY A 71 11.46 4.69 2.33
C GLY A 71 11.14 3.36 3.00
N ASN A 72 11.16 2.25 2.25
CA ASN A 72 10.99 0.90 2.79
C ASN A 72 12.11 0.55 3.77
N GLU A 73 13.34 0.98 3.49
CA GLU A 73 14.45 0.79 4.42
C GLU A 73 14.24 1.54 5.73
N LEU A 74 13.80 2.81 5.66
CA LEU A 74 13.45 3.59 6.84
C LEU A 74 12.36 2.91 7.66
N VAL A 75 11.28 2.46 7.02
CA VAL A 75 10.16 1.75 7.67
C VAL A 75 10.66 0.48 8.36
N ARG A 76 11.42 -0.35 7.64
CA ARG A 76 11.94 -1.63 8.12
C ARG A 76 12.90 -1.47 9.29
N GLN A 77 13.91 -0.60 9.16
CA GLN A 77 14.93 -0.38 10.20
C GLN A 77 14.35 0.20 11.48
N ASN A 78 13.26 0.96 11.38
CA ASN A 78 12.67 1.65 12.53
C ASN A 78 11.39 0.99 13.04
N GLY A 79 10.86 -0.04 12.37
CA GLY A 79 9.59 -0.67 12.76
C GLY A 79 8.41 0.32 12.68
N VAL A 80 8.30 1.06 11.58
CA VAL A 80 7.15 1.95 11.36
C VAL A 80 5.96 1.10 10.89
N ALA A 81 4.94 0.95 11.74
CA ALA A 81 3.76 0.16 11.41
C ALA A 81 2.90 0.84 10.32
N ASP A 82 2.29 0.02 9.46
CA ASP A 82 1.27 0.45 8.52
C ASP A 82 -0.01 0.87 9.29
N PRO A 83 -0.52 2.10 9.12
CA PRO A 83 -1.74 2.52 9.80
C PRO A 83 -3.00 1.72 9.41
N ALA A 84 -2.98 0.91 8.33
CA ALA A 84 -4.12 0.06 7.98
C ALA A 84 -4.53 -0.89 9.11
N GLY A 85 -3.56 -1.43 9.87
CA GLY A 85 -3.85 -2.28 11.03
C GLY A 85 -4.68 -1.53 12.09
N LEU A 86 -4.25 -0.32 12.45
CA LEU A 86 -5.00 0.55 13.35
C LEU A 86 -6.41 0.85 12.82
N VAL A 87 -6.52 1.19 11.53
CA VAL A 87 -7.82 1.53 10.91
C VAL A 87 -8.77 0.33 10.97
N ARG A 88 -8.28 -0.86 10.63
CA ARG A 88 -9.04 -2.12 10.67
C ARG A 88 -9.54 -2.43 12.06
N ASP A 89 -8.65 -2.41 13.05
CA ASP A 89 -9.00 -2.84 14.41
C ASP A 89 -10.02 -1.88 15.04
N GLN A 90 -9.86 -0.57 14.83
CA GLN A 90 -10.78 0.44 15.35
C GLN A 90 -12.15 0.40 14.65
N LEU A 91 -12.19 0.25 13.32
CA LEU A 91 -13.46 0.18 12.59
C LEU A 91 -14.18 -1.15 12.82
N GLY A 92 -13.45 -2.28 12.85
CA GLY A 92 -14.01 -3.58 13.20
C GLY A 92 -14.64 -3.55 14.60
N GLY A 93 -13.90 -3.05 15.59
CA GLY A 93 -14.44 -2.87 16.95
C GLY A 93 -15.70 -2.01 16.99
N ALA A 94 -15.72 -0.92 16.23
CA ALA A 94 -16.89 -0.04 16.13
C ALA A 94 -18.10 -0.72 15.46
N LEU A 95 -17.90 -1.56 14.44
CA LEU A 95 -18.99 -2.36 13.85
C LEU A 95 -19.61 -3.30 14.89
N GLY A 96 -18.78 -3.94 15.71
CA GLY A 96 -19.25 -4.78 16.80
C GLY A 96 -20.07 -4.01 17.83
N GLN A 97 -19.56 -2.86 18.27
CA GLN A 97 -20.24 -2.03 19.29
C GLN A 97 -21.52 -1.37 18.79
N ALA A 98 -21.50 -0.79 17.58
CA ALA A 98 -22.62 -0.02 17.04
C ALA A 98 -23.74 -0.88 16.44
N PHE A 99 -23.37 -2.01 15.82
CA PHE A 99 -24.30 -2.80 15.00
C PHE A 99 -24.44 -4.26 15.48
N GLY A 100 -23.68 -4.68 16.50
CA GLY A 100 -23.75 -6.04 17.03
C GLY A 100 -23.10 -7.10 16.14
N ALA A 101 -22.17 -6.69 15.27
CA ALA A 101 -21.37 -7.62 14.47
C ALA A 101 -20.43 -8.44 15.35
N GLN A 102 -20.19 -9.70 14.98
CA GLN A 102 -19.26 -10.60 15.67
C GLN A 102 -17.96 -10.67 14.86
N LEU A 103 -16.89 -10.08 15.36
CA LEU A 103 -15.60 -10.15 14.69
C LEU A 103 -15.01 -11.56 14.83
N LEU A 104 -14.65 -12.16 13.71
CA LEU A 104 -13.80 -13.34 13.72
C LEU A 104 -12.36 -12.95 14.10
N PRO A 105 -11.55 -13.91 14.59
CA PRO A 105 -10.11 -13.69 14.73
C PRO A 105 -9.51 -13.18 13.42
N LEU A 106 -8.54 -12.28 13.52
CA LEU A 106 -7.82 -11.77 12.36
C LEU A 106 -7.14 -12.93 11.61
N ASP A 107 -7.39 -13.04 10.31
CA ASP A 107 -6.52 -13.81 9.44
C ASP A 107 -5.22 -13.03 9.24
N ALA A 108 -4.17 -13.47 9.94
CA ALA A 108 -2.87 -12.83 9.88
C ALA A 108 -2.14 -13.05 8.55
N THR A 109 -2.69 -13.88 7.65
CA THR A 109 -2.10 -14.17 6.35
C THR A 109 -2.34 -12.98 5.40
N PRO A 110 -1.27 -12.32 4.90
CA PRO A 110 -1.46 -11.22 3.97
C PRO A 110 -2.10 -11.70 2.66
N THR A 111 -3.17 -11.02 2.23
CA THR A 111 -3.84 -11.27 0.97
C THR A 111 -3.46 -10.26 -0.11
N LYS A 112 -3.61 -10.68 -1.37
CA LYS A 112 -3.56 -9.82 -2.57
C LYS A 112 -4.93 -9.62 -3.22
N ALA A 113 -5.98 -10.20 -2.63
CA ALA A 113 -7.34 -10.06 -3.13
C ALA A 113 -7.82 -8.64 -2.93
N VAL A 114 -8.37 -8.05 -3.99
CA VAL A 114 -8.84 -6.65 -3.95
C VAL A 114 -10.26 -6.52 -4.48
N LYS A 115 -10.75 -7.56 -5.16
CA LYS A 115 -12.10 -7.58 -5.72
C LYS A 115 -13.07 -8.19 -4.70
N PRO A 116 -14.32 -7.71 -4.61
CA PRO A 116 -15.32 -8.23 -3.67
C PRO A 116 -15.50 -9.76 -3.77
N ALA A 117 -15.55 -10.29 -4.99
CA ALA A 117 -15.68 -11.73 -5.23
C ALA A 117 -14.47 -12.56 -4.77
N GLU A 118 -13.27 -11.99 -4.81
CA GLU A 118 -12.05 -12.66 -4.32
C GLU A 118 -12.00 -12.65 -2.80
N LEU A 119 -12.34 -11.51 -2.18
CA LEU A 119 -12.41 -11.34 -0.73
C LEU A 119 -13.46 -12.24 -0.09
N ALA A 120 -14.67 -12.28 -0.66
CA ALA A 120 -15.74 -13.19 -0.22
C ALA A 120 -15.33 -14.66 -0.32
N ARG A 121 -14.51 -15.04 -1.31
CA ARG A 121 -14.02 -16.42 -1.45
C ARG A 121 -12.96 -16.78 -0.40
N LEU A 122 -12.15 -15.82 0.02
CA LEU A 122 -11.12 -16.03 1.05
C LEU A 122 -11.72 -16.32 2.44
N HIS A 123 -12.86 -15.69 2.73
CA HIS A 123 -13.56 -15.83 4.02
C HIS A 123 -14.98 -16.35 3.80
N ALA A 124 -15.10 -17.50 3.14
CA ALA A 124 -16.39 -18.13 2.85
C ALA A 124 -17.14 -18.61 4.11
N ASP A 125 -16.45 -18.65 5.25
CA ASP A 125 -16.95 -18.97 6.58
C ASP A 125 -17.55 -17.77 7.33
N ALA A 126 -17.36 -16.55 6.82
CA ALA A 126 -17.92 -15.33 7.40
C ALA A 126 -19.11 -14.80 6.60
N ASP A 127 -20.08 -14.17 7.28
CA ASP A 127 -21.20 -13.49 6.61
C ASP A 127 -20.73 -12.24 5.84
N TYR A 128 -19.73 -11.54 6.39
CA TYR A 128 -19.14 -10.33 5.81
C TYR A 128 -17.61 -10.33 5.90
N VAL A 129 -16.98 -9.53 5.04
CA VAL A 129 -15.54 -9.23 5.07
C VAL A 129 -15.33 -7.73 5.19
N LEU A 130 -14.66 -7.29 6.24
CA LEU A 130 -14.13 -5.93 6.36
C LEU A 130 -12.71 -5.90 5.80
N ASP A 131 -12.58 -5.34 4.60
CA ASP A 131 -11.31 -5.14 3.93
C ASP A 131 -10.78 -3.74 4.20
N VAL A 132 -9.55 -3.66 4.71
CA VAL A 132 -8.84 -2.39 4.98
C VAL A 132 -7.45 -2.48 4.39
N ARG A 133 -7.17 -1.59 3.44
CA ARG A 133 -5.92 -1.62 2.68
C ARG A 133 -5.32 -0.24 2.52
N SER A 134 -4.05 -0.10 2.84
CA SER A 134 -3.29 1.11 2.55
C SER A 134 -3.15 1.31 1.04
N GLY A 135 -3.59 2.47 0.57
CA GLY A 135 -3.44 2.89 -0.82
C GLY A 135 -2.08 3.53 -1.09
N GLY A 136 -1.47 4.12 -0.07
CA GLY A 136 -0.15 4.73 -0.16
C GLY A 136 0.21 5.54 1.08
N TRP A 137 1.51 5.74 1.26
CA TRP A 137 2.06 6.51 2.37
C TRP A 137 3.45 7.01 2.02
N ASN A 138 3.74 8.23 2.46
CA ASN A 138 4.92 8.95 2.03
C ASN A 138 5.30 10.06 2.99
N TYR A 139 6.53 10.55 2.85
CA TYR A 139 6.79 11.97 3.10
C TYR A 139 7.31 12.62 1.82
N ALA A 140 7.04 13.91 1.66
CA ALA A 140 7.57 14.67 0.54
C ALA A 140 7.93 16.11 0.95
N TYR A 141 8.91 16.68 0.26
CA TYR A 141 9.37 18.03 0.54
C TYR A 141 8.38 19.08 0.04
N PHE A 142 8.38 20.25 0.68
CA PHE A 142 7.70 21.44 0.15
C PHE A 142 8.56 22.12 -0.92
N ALA A 143 7.97 22.40 -2.09
CA ALA A 143 8.68 23.07 -3.18
C ALA A 143 9.15 24.50 -2.82
N THR A 144 8.40 25.18 -1.95
CA THR A 144 8.66 26.56 -1.50
C THR A 144 9.45 26.65 -0.19
N GLN A 145 9.60 25.54 0.54
CA GLN A 145 10.30 25.47 1.82
C GLN A 145 11.22 24.24 1.83
N TRP A 146 12.38 24.39 1.20
CA TRP A 146 13.32 23.29 1.07
C TRP A 146 13.76 22.80 2.46
N GLY A 147 13.87 21.48 2.62
CA GLY A 147 14.19 20.87 3.91
C GLY A 147 12.99 20.71 4.85
N ARG A 148 11.80 21.19 4.48
CA ARG A 148 10.54 20.93 5.18
C ARG A 148 9.74 19.88 4.46
N TYR A 149 9.04 19.04 5.22
CA TYR A 149 8.36 17.85 4.70
C TYR A 149 6.93 17.76 5.20
N TRP A 150 6.04 17.24 4.37
CA TRP A 150 4.71 16.77 4.79
C TRP A 150 4.66 15.24 4.71
N VAL A 151 3.84 14.64 5.56
CA VAL A 151 3.57 13.19 5.56
C VAL A 151 2.17 12.97 5.04
N GLY A 152 2.00 11.96 4.19
CA GLY A 152 0.72 11.57 3.62
C GLY A 152 0.41 10.10 3.89
N TYR A 153 -0.88 9.81 4.02
CA TYR A 153 -1.42 8.46 4.17
C TYR A 153 -2.77 8.37 3.44
N SER A 154 -3.00 7.26 2.74
CA SER A 154 -4.29 6.93 2.17
C SER A 154 -4.65 5.47 2.43
N VAL A 155 -5.94 5.23 2.63
CA VAL A 155 -6.51 3.91 2.91
C VAL A 155 -7.81 3.74 2.14
N GLN A 156 -8.07 2.53 1.67
CA GLN A 156 -9.35 2.11 1.10
C GLN A 156 -9.98 1.11 2.06
N VAL A 157 -11.27 1.32 2.36
CA VAL A 157 -12.05 0.44 3.22
C VAL A 157 -13.29 -0.03 2.49
N MET A 158 -13.56 -1.32 2.57
CA MET A 158 -14.72 -1.95 1.94
C MET A 158 -15.33 -2.98 2.89
N LEU A 159 -16.65 -3.01 2.96
CA LEU A 159 -17.40 -4.05 3.63
C LEU A 159 -18.15 -4.85 2.56
N VAL A 160 -17.90 -6.15 2.50
CA VAL A 160 -18.45 -7.06 1.49
C VAL A 160 -19.35 -8.08 2.17
N GLU A 161 -20.56 -8.28 1.65
CA GLU A 161 -21.43 -9.40 2.00
C GLU A 161 -20.97 -10.64 1.24
N THR A 162 -20.60 -11.70 1.96
CA THR A 162 -19.95 -12.88 1.37
C THR A 162 -20.91 -13.68 0.48
N ALA A 163 -22.16 -13.85 0.89
CA ALA A 163 -23.15 -14.71 0.24
C ALA A 163 -23.40 -14.35 -1.24
N ASN A 164 -23.47 -13.05 -1.55
CA ASN A 164 -23.74 -12.54 -2.89
C ASN A 164 -22.60 -11.68 -3.46
N LYS A 165 -21.47 -11.57 -2.74
CA LYS A 165 -20.26 -10.83 -3.14
C LYS A 165 -20.51 -9.34 -3.35
N ARG A 166 -21.53 -8.79 -2.67
CA ARG A 166 -21.98 -7.41 -2.80
C ARG A 166 -21.17 -6.50 -1.89
N VAL A 167 -20.71 -5.37 -2.43
CA VAL A 167 -20.17 -4.27 -1.62
C VAL A 167 -21.33 -3.56 -0.94
N VAL A 168 -21.40 -3.67 0.38
CA VAL A 168 -22.44 -3.00 1.18
C VAL A 168 -22.00 -1.63 1.66
N SER A 169 -20.68 -1.41 1.70
CA SER A 169 -20.11 -0.10 1.93
C SER A 169 -18.68 0.00 1.39
N ASN A 170 -18.30 1.17 0.86
CA ASN A 170 -16.91 1.51 0.56
C ASN A 170 -16.64 3.01 0.73
N LEU A 171 -15.41 3.33 1.14
CA LEU A 171 -14.88 4.69 1.12
C LEU A 171 -13.35 4.63 1.14
N ALA A 172 -12.71 5.59 0.47
CA ALA A 172 -11.30 5.86 0.63
C ALA A 172 -11.10 7.10 1.49
N CYS A 173 -10.07 7.09 2.33
CA CYS A 173 -9.62 8.25 3.06
C CYS A 173 -8.22 8.64 2.59
N SER A 174 -7.96 9.94 2.51
CA SER A 174 -6.61 10.49 2.34
C SER A 174 -6.41 11.59 3.37
N ALA A 175 -5.36 11.46 4.18
CA ALA A 175 -4.98 12.40 5.19
C ALA A 175 -3.51 12.78 5.01
N ASN A 176 -3.16 14.04 5.25
CA ASN A 176 -1.79 14.50 5.19
C ASN A 176 -1.57 15.68 6.14
N THR A 177 -0.30 16.10 6.24
CA THR A 177 0.13 17.22 7.08
C THR A 177 0.49 18.46 6.27
N ILE A 178 0.02 18.58 5.01
CA ILE A 178 0.45 19.68 4.13
C ILE A 178 -0.02 21.06 4.65
N ASN A 179 -1.16 21.07 5.35
CA ASN A 179 -1.77 22.26 5.95
C ASN A 179 -1.56 22.30 7.47
N ASP A 180 -0.77 21.38 8.02
CA ASP A 180 -0.42 21.39 9.43
C ASP A 180 0.71 22.41 9.63
N GLY A 181 0.67 23.18 10.72
CA GLY A 181 1.39 24.44 10.85
C GLY A 181 2.91 24.37 10.66
N GLU A 182 3.64 23.64 11.51
CA GLU A 182 5.10 23.64 11.57
C GLU A 182 5.66 22.36 10.95
N PRO A 183 5.99 22.32 9.63
CA PRO A 183 6.33 21.06 9.00
C PRO A 183 7.71 20.57 9.46
N PRO A 184 7.87 19.26 9.68
CA PRO A 184 9.12 18.70 10.17
C PRO A 184 10.26 18.80 9.16
N THR A 185 11.49 18.74 9.66
CA THR A 185 12.66 18.47 8.82
C THR A 185 12.81 16.97 8.57
N ARG A 186 13.67 16.58 7.62
CA ARG A 186 13.97 15.17 7.39
C ARG A 186 14.63 14.54 8.63
N GLU A 187 15.54 15.28 9.25
CA GLU A 187 16.26 14.85 10.44
C GLU A 187 15.28 14.56 11.57
N ALA A 188 14.28 15.42 11.77
CA ALA A 188 13.23 15.20 12.78
C ALA A 188 12.39 13.94 12.50
N LEU A 189 12.09 13.64 11.23
CA LEU A 189 11.36 12.42 10.85
C LEU A 189 12.19 11.14 11.05
N HIS A 190 13.52 11.24 11.01
CA HIS A 190 14.44 10.10 11.13
C HIS A 190 15.00 9.94 12.56
N ALA A 191 14.96 11.00 13.37
CA ALA A 191 15.43 11.01 14.75
C ALA A 191 14.67 10.02 15.64
N ASP A 192 15.33 9.60 16.73
CA ASP A 192 14.76 8.76 17.79
C ASP A 192 14.07 7.50 17.23
N GLN A 193 14.74 6.76 16.35
CA GLN A 193 14.17 5.60 15.66
C GLN A 193 12.85 5.92 14.93
N ALA A 194 12.84 7.04 14.20
CA ALA A 194 11.69 7.58 13.49
C ALA A 194 10.44 7.81 14.37
N ARG A 195 10.63 8.18 15.65
CA ARG A 195 9.53 8.40 16.61
C ARG A 195 8.47 9.36 16.08
N LEU A 196 8.90 10.48 15.49
CA LEU A 196 7.96 11.45 14.91
C LEU A 196 7.19 10.85 13.74
N LEU A 197 7.86 10.11 12.85
CA LEU A 197 7.19 9.50 11.70
C LEU A 197 6.13 8.49 12.13
N LYS A 198 6.44 7.62 13.11
CA LYS A 198 5.48 6.66 13.70
C LYS A 198 4.25 7.36 14.26
N HIS A 199 4.48 8.44 15.01
CA HIS A 199 3.42 9.25 15.59
C HIS A 199 2.51 9.86 14.52
N VAL A 200 3.12 10.49 13.51
CA VAL A 200 2.41 11.16 12.43
C VAL A 200 1.59 10.15 11.63
N THR A 201 2.16 9.01 11.22
CA THR A 201 1.43 8.01 10.42
C THR A 201 0.26 7.40 11.21
N ALA A 202 0.45 7.10 12.51
CA ALA A 202 -0.64 6.66 13.37
C ALA A 202 -1.74 7.73 13.51
N ALA A 203 -1.36 9.00 13.68
CA ALA A 203 -2.32 10.11 13.76
C ALA A 203 -3.09 10.32 12.44
N LEU A 204 -2.46 10.13 11.28
CA LEU A 204 -3.16 10.15 9.99
C LEU A 204 -4.13 8.97 9.84
N GLY A 205 -3.74 7.76 10.26
CA GLY A 205 -4.65 6.61 10.33
C GLY A 205 -5.86 6.87 11.24
N ALA A 206 -5.62 7.43 12.42
CA ALA A 206 -6.66 7.87 13.35
C ALA A 206 -7.62 8.92 12.74
N ARG A 207 -7.11 9.92 12.01
CA ARG A 207 -7.96 10.86 11.24
C ARG A 207 -8.84 10.12 10.23
N CYS A 208 -8.30 9.09 9.58
CA CYS A 208 -9.07 8.26 8.67
C CYS A 208 -10.14 7.42 9.38
N VAL A 209 -9.87 6.86 10.56
CA VAL A 209 -10.90 6.20 11.39
C VAL A 209 -12.08 7.15 11.65
N GLN A 210 -11.81 8.41 12.00
CA GLN A 210 -12.88 9.38 12.27
C GLN A 210 -13.72 9.70 11.02
N LEU A 211 -13.05 9.88 9.87
CA LEU A 211 -13.74 10.15 8.61
C LEU A 211 -14.56 8.94 8.17
N LEU A 212 -13.98 7.74 8.16
CA LEU A 212 -14.65 6.51 7.73
C LEU A 212 -15.80 6.16 8.68
N GLY A 213 -15.60 6.26 9.99
CA GLY A 213 -16.65 6.04 10.99
C GLY A 213 -17.87 6.93 10.75
N ARG A 214 -17.66 8.23 10.51
CA ARG A 214 -18.75 9.19 10.28
C ARG A 214 -19.39 9.06 8.90
N GLU A 215 -18.59 9.05 7.84
CA GLU A 215 -19.07 9.17 6.46
C GLU A 215 -19.44 7.81 5.85
N GLN A 216 -18.60 6.79 6.06
CA GLN A 216 -18.82 5.45 5.52
C GLN A 216 -19.80 4.67 6.39
N PHE A 217 -19.54 4.56 7.69
CA PHE A 217 -20.31 3.68 8.58
C PHE A 217 -21.45 4.39 9.32
N ARG A 218 -21.54 5.73 9.23
CA ARG A 218 -22.56 6.55 9.89
C ARG A 218 -22.67 6.28 11.40
N LEU A 219 -21.53 6.05 12.04
CA LEU A 219 -21.43 5.85 13.47
C LEU A 219 -21.91 7.10 14.21
N THR A 220 -22.65 6.90 15.30
CA THR A 220 -23.03 7.98 16.21
C THR A 220 -21.84 8.34 17.10
N ALA A 221 -21.87 9.52 17.73
CA ALA A 221 -20.81 9.96 18.63
C ALA A 221 -20.52 8.94 19.77
N ALA A 222 -21.53 8.20 20.23
CA ALA A 222 -21.39 7.18 21.27
C ALA A 222 -20.57 5.96 20.83
N HIS A 223 -20.48 5.67 19.53
CA HIS A 223 -19.76 4.53 18.97
C HIS A 223 -18.59 4.94 18.10
N MET A 224 -18.29 6.24 18.00
CA MET A 224 -17.09 6.70 17.33
C MET A 224 -15.86 6.24 18.11
N PRO A 225 -14.87 5.59 17.46
CA PRO A 225 -13.62 5.24 18.12
C PRO A 225 -12.99 6.45 18.80
N VAL A 226 -12.67 6.35 20.09
CA VAL A 226 -12.03 7.44 20.82
C VAL A 226 -10.56 7.49 20.42
N LEU A 227 -10.14 8.61 19.82
CA LEU A 227 -8.73 8.80 19.50
C LEU A 227 -7.93 9.05 20.78
N PRO A 228 -6.79 8.36 20.97
CA PRO A 228 -5.85 8.71 22.03
C PRO A 228 -5.49 10.20 21.93
N PRO A 229 -5.49 10.96 23.05
CA PRO A 229 -5.14 12.38 23.03
C PRO A 229 -3.77 12.66 22.41
N ALA A 230 -2.83 11.72 22.52
CA ALA A 230 -1.54 11.79 21.85
C ALA A 230 -1.69 11.98 20.33
N LEU A 231 -2.60 11.25 19.68
CA LEU A 231 -2.81 11.31 18.23
C LEU A 231 -3.60 12.54 17.76
N ALA A 232 -4.14 13.35 18.68
CA ALA A 232 -4.86 14.58 18.33
C ALA A 232 -3.93 15.65 17.73
N ASN A 233 -2.66 15.71 18.19
CA ASN A 233 -1.66 16.60 17.59
C ASN A 233 -0.75 15.82 16.65
N THR A 234 -1.00 15.93 15.36
CA THR A 234 -0.33 15.10 14.35
C THR A 234 1.16 15.38 14.22
N LEU A 235 1.63 16.61 14.44
CA LEU A 235 3.05 16.97 14.27
C LEU A 235 3.84 17.07 15.58
N ARG A 236 3.18 16.91 16.74
CA ARG A 236 3.86 16.88 18.04
C ARG A 236 3.51 15.58 18.75
N PRO A 237 4.47 14.64 18.87
CA PRO A 237 4.34 13.54 19.81
C PRO A 237 4.08 14.17 21.17
N GLY A 238 2.93 13.87 21.78
CA GLY A 238 2.68 14.31 23.14
C GLY A 238 3.83 13.84 24.03
N THR A 239 4.17 14.60 25.07
CA THR A 239 5.10 14.18 26.14
C THR A 239 4.59 13.00 26.97
N ALA A 240 3.58 12.28 26.47
CA ALA A 240 2.97 11.15 27.15
C ALA A 240 4.01 10.03 27.35
N PRO A 241 4.01 9.38 28.53
CA PRO A 241 4.98 8.34 28.86
C PRO A 241 4.91 7.19 27.84
N ALA A 242 6.09 6.64 27.53
CA ALA A 242 6.40 5.71 26.44
C ALA A 242 5.72 4.32 26.54
N THR A 243 4.40 4.28 26.60
CA THR A 243 3.59 3.06 26.61
C THR A 243 2.46 3.17 25.59
N LEU A 244 2.83 3.38 24.33
CA LEU A 244 2.12 2.74 23.22
C LEU A 244 2.86 1.42 23.01
N THR A 245 2.56 0.47 23.89
CA THR A 245 3.06 -0.90 23.77
C THR A 245 2.55 -1.43 22.44
N ALA A 246 3.48 -1.68 21.53
CA ALA A 246 3.23 -2.55 20.39
C ALA A 246 2.53 -3.81 20.93
N ALA A 247 1.45 -4.24 20.27
CA ALA A 247 0.93 -5.58 20.48
C ALA A 247 2.11 -6.54 20.41
N THR A 248 2.33 -7.30 21.47
CA THR A 248 3.51 -8.13 21.68
C THR A 248 3.53 -9.24 20.64
N ASP A 249 4.20 -9.02 19.51
CA ASP A 249 4.75 -10.12 18.74
C ASP A 249 5.80 -10.82 19.63
N PRO A 250 5.78 -12.16 19.73
CA PRO A 250 6.82 -12.89 20.44
C PRO A 250 8.17 -12.55 19.80
N PRO A 251 9.22 -12.30 20.61
CA PRO A 251 10.54 -11.97 20.09
C PRO A 251 11.01 -13.09 19.16
N ALA A 252 11.47 -12.70 17.96
CA ALA A 252 12.19 -13.60 17.08
C ALA A 252 13.33 -14.27 17.88
N PRO A 253 13.52 -15.60 17.75
CA PRO A 253 14.58 -16.29 18.48
C PRO A 253 15.92 -15.65 18.13
N ALA A 254 16.70 -15.36 19.18
CA ALA A 254 18.04 -14.80 19.07
C ALA A 254 18.88 -15.67 18.12
N ALA A 255 19.46 -15.04 17.10
CA ALA A 255 20.48 -15.67 16.30
C ALA A 255 21.63 -16.10 17.22
N GLU A 256 21.95 -17.39 17.19
CA GLU A 256 23.08 -17.93 17.94
C GLU A 256 24.40 -17.30 17.47
N PRO A 257 25.36 -17.09 18.37
CA PRO A 257 26.67 -16.56 18.01
C PRO A 257 27.40 -17.56 17.11
N LEU A 258 27.78 -17.10 15.92
CA LEU A 258 28.74 -17.77 15.04
C LEU A 258 30.05 -17.97 15.81
N THR A 259 30.32 -19.20 16.22
CA THR A 259 31.62 -19.61 16.73
C THR A 259 32.61 -19.68 15.58
N ASP A 260 33.62 -18.83 15.70
CA ASP A 260 34.85 -18.80 14.94
C ASP A 260 35.60 -20.12 15.09
N SER A 261 35.75 -20.87 14.01
CA SER A 261 36.64 -22.03 13.89
C SER A 261 36.88 -22.33 12.41
N GLY A 262 37.95 -21.78 11.86
CA GLY A 262 38.33 -22.05 10.47
C GLY A 262 39.67 -21.45 10.09
N HIS A 263 40.74 -21.90 10.73
CA HIS A 263 42.10 -21.76 10.20
C HIS A 263 42.15 -22.38 8.79
N VAL A 264 42.29 -21.53 7.77
CA VAL A 264 42.65 -21.96 6.42
C VAL A 264 44.17 -21.91 6.32
N GLU A 265 44.78 -23.10 6.36
CA GLU A 265 46.18 -23.33 6.04
C GLU A 265 46.39 -23.06 4.54
N VAL A 266 47.19 -22.05 4.23
CA VAL A 266 47.57 -21.71 2.85
C VAL A 266 48.71 -22.63 2.43
N ALA A 267 48.36 -23.73 1.76
CA ALA A 267 49.34 -24.58 1.09
C ALA A 267 49.85 -23.87 -0.18
N THR A 268 51.15 -23.63 -0.21
CA THR A 268 51.89 -23.09 -1.36
C THR A 268 52.05 -24.20 -2.41
N PRO A 269 51.75 -24.00 -3.71
CA PRO A 269 52.14 -24.96 -4.73
C PRO A 269 53.62 -24.76 -5.10
N ALA A 270 54.41 -25.81 -4.92
CA ALA A 270 55.74 -25.93 -5.45
C ALA A 270 55.70 -26.03 -6.98
N VAL A 271 56.60 -25.29 -7.63
CA VAL A 271 56.90 -25.37 -9.06
C VAL A 271 57.69 -26.65 -9.32
N ALA A 272 57.18 -27.51 -10.20
CA ALA A 272 57.97 -28.54 -10.86
C ALA A 272 57.62 -28.56 -12.35
N ALA A 273 58.66 -28.52 -13.16
CA ALA A 273 58.64 -28.51 -14.61
C ALA A 273 58.63 -29.94 -15.18
N ASP A 274 58.37 -29.97 -16.49
CA ASP A 274 58.60 -31.01 -17.49
C ASP A 274 57.59 -32.15 -17.64
N GLY A 275 57.13 -32.29 -18.89
CA GLY A 275 57.18 -33.59 -19.54
C GLY A 275 55.87 -34.19 -20.05
N ASP A 276 55.63 -33.94 -21.33
CA ASP A 276 55.23 -34.96 -22.31
C ASP A 276 53.75 -35.35 -22.52
N THR A 277 53.53 -35.63 -23.80
CA THR A 277 52.39 -35.95 -24.63
C THR A 277 51.41 -37.03 -24.14
N SER A 278 50.12 -36.81 -24.34
CA SER A 278 49.31 -37.56 -25.33
C SER A 278 47.80 -37.38 -25.16
N GLN A 279 47.15 -37.51 -26.31
CA GLN A 279 45.74 -37.28 -26.64
C GLN A 279 44.75 -38.13 -25.82
N ALA A 280 43.58 -37.55 -25.57
CA ALA A 280 42.32 -38.28 -25.60
C ALA A 280 41.20 -37.38 -26.14
N VAL A 281 40.66 -37.83 -27.25
CA VAL A 281 39.54 -37.29 -28.02
C VAL A 281 38.26 -37.38 -27.18
N GLN A 282 37.54 -36.28 -26.99
CA GLN A 282 36.13 -36.32 -26.60
C GLN A 282 35.26 -35.87 -27.77
N THR A 283 34.64 -36.87 -28.39
CA THR A 283 33.48 -36.79 -29.28
C THR A 283 32.34 -36.05 -28.59
N VAL A 284 31.98 -34.88 -29.10
CA VAL A 284 30.74 -34.19 -28.75
C VAL A 284 29.64 -34.73 -29.67
N ALA A 285 28.66 -35.42 -29.09
CA ALA A 285 27.46 -35.83 -29.79
C ALA A 285 26.63 -34.60 -30.17
N VAL A 286 26.42 -34.41 -31.47
CA VAL A 286 25.48 -33.44 -32.04
C VAL A 286 24.07 -33.95 -31.77
N VAL A 287 23.31 -33.24 -30.94
CA VAL A 287 21.86 -33.47 -30.79
C VAL A 287 21.16 -32.79 -31.95
N GLU A 288 20.62 -33.61 -32.85
CA GLU A 288 19.77 -33.24 -33.97
C GLU A 288 18.44 -32.67 -33.44
N GLN A 289 18.20 -31.37 -33.67
CA GLN A 289 16.94 -30.72 -33.34
C GLN A 289 15.87 -31.08 -34.38
N ALA A 290 14.80 -31.72 -33.94
CA ALA A 290 13.62 -31.98 -34.74
C ALA A 290 12.88 -30.67 -35.14
N PRO A 291 12.23 -30.63 -36.32
CA PRO A 291 11.52 -29.45 -36.80
C PRO A 291 10.26 -29.16 -35.97
N VAL A 292 10.15 -27.90 -35.54
CA VAL A 292 8.98 -27.37 -34.83
C VAL A 292 7.84 -27.16 -35.85
N PRO A 293 6.60 -27.66 -35.60
CA PRO A 293 5.47 -27.42 -36.48
C PRO A 293 5.04 -25.94 -36.45
N GLY A 294 4.69 -25.43 -37.64
CA GLY A 294 4.42 -24.02 -37.92
C GLY A 294 3.28 -23.43 -37.10
N VAL A 295 3.55 -22.26 -36.53
CA VAL A 295 2.55 -21.40 -35.88
C VAL A 295 1.70 -20.74 -36.96
N ALA A 296 0.39 -21.00 -36.92
CA ALA A 296 -0.59 -20.35 -37.78
C ALA A 296 -0.62 -18.84 -37.55
N GLN A 297 -0.60 -18.06 -38.64
CA GLN A 297 -0.73 -16.61 -38.60
C GLN A 297 -2.13 -16.19 -38.12
N PRO A 298 -2.25 -15.15 -37.28
CA PRO A 298 -3.54 -14.60 -36.91
C PRO A 298 -4.19 -13.88 -38.10
N VAL A 299 -5.44 -14.28 -38.38
CA VAL A 299 -6.31 -13.64 -39.37
C VAL A 299 -6.69 -12.25 -38.87
N ALA A 300 -6.51 -11.24 -39.72
CA ALA A 300 -6.88 -9.86 -39.44
C ALA A 300 -8.41 -9.72 -39.25
N PRO A 301 -8.88 -8.95 -38.26
CA PRO A 301 -10.31 -8.67 -38.12
C PRO A 301 -10.82 -7.75 -39.24
N ALA A 302 -12.04 -8.02 -39.69
CA ALA A 302 -12.75 -7.24 -40.69
C ALA A 302 -12.97 -5.78 -40.25
N PRO A 303 -13.03 -4.81 -41.20
CA PRO A 303 -13.26 -3.40 -40.87
C PRO A 303 -14.65 -3.17 -40.27
N ALA A 304 -14.70 -2.38 -39.21
CA ALA A 304 -15.94 -1.93 -38.59
C ALA A 304 -16.72 -1.01 -39.56
N GLY A 305 -18.03 -1.25 -39.66
CA GLY A 305 -18.95 -0.40 -40.42
C GLY A 305 -19.08 1.02 -39.83
N PRO A 306 -19.71 1.94 -40.58
CA PRO A 306 -19.82 3.35 -40.19
C PRO A 306 -20.60 3.52 -38.88
N ALA A 307 -20.06 4.38 -38.01
CA ALA A 307 -20.64 4.73 -36.72
C ALA A 307 -21.88 5.62 -36.90
N ASP A 308 -22.92 5.36 -36.11
CA ASP A 308 -24.10 6.20 -35.99
C ASP A 308 -23.74 7.61 -35.45
N PRO A 309 -24.45 8.66 -35.89
CA PRO A 309 -24.22 10.02 -35.41
C PRO A 309 -24.61 10.19 -33.94
N ALA A 310 -23.72 10.81 -33.17
CA ALA A 310 -23.91 11.12 -31.76
C ALA A 310 -25.09 12.08 -31.53
N PRO A 311 -25.90 11.89 -30.48
CA PRO A 311 -26.91 12.85 -30.08
C PRO A 311 -26.28 14.12 -29.49
N ALA A 312 -26.89 15.26 -29.81
CA ALA A 312 -26.49 16.60 -29.41
C ALA A 312 -26.46 16.76 -27.88
N ALA A 313 -25.33 17.26 -27.37
CA ALA A 313 -25.16 17.63 -25.96
C ALA A 313 -25.85 18.96 -25.67
N THR A 314 -26.98 18.92 -24.98
CA THR A 314 -27.52 20.06 -24.23
C THR A 314 -26.89 20.08 -22.84
N GLY A 315 -26.40 21.25 -22.45
CA GLY A 315 -25.50 21.42 -21.31
C GLY A 315 -26.14 21.27 -19.93
N SER A 316 -25.30 21.05 -18.92
CA SER A 316 -25.56 21.37 -17.52
C SER A 316 -24.31 21.12 -16.66
N GLY A 317 -23.87 22.17 -15.95
CA GLY A 317 -23.34 22.07 -14.59
C GLY A 317 -21.94 21.51 -14.38
N GLY A 318 -20.90 22.33 -14.58
CA GLY A 318 -19.59 22.08 -13.99
C GLY A 318 -19.63 22.23 -12.46
N THR A 319 -19.52 21.11 -11.74
CA THR A 319 -19.28 21.11 -10.29
C THR A 319 -17.78 21.05 -10.00
N ASN A 320 -17.30 22.22 -9.60
CA ASN A 320 -15.95 22.53 -9.14
C ASN A 320 -15.75 21.92 -7.74
N TRP A 321 -14.90 20.89 -7.59
CA TRP A 321 -14.55 20.34 -6.28
C TRP A 321 -13.63 21.33 -5.56
N ARG A 322 -14.24 22.24 -4.80
CA ARG A 322 -13.53 23.16 -3.90
C ARG A 322 -12.93 22.38 -2.73
N GLN A 323 -11.64 22.62 -2.55
CA GLN A 323 -10.89 22.78 -1.30
C GLN A 323 -11.80 23.00 -0.07
N TRP A 324 -11.83 22.03 0.85
CA TRP A 324 -12.40 22.22 2.18
C TRP A 324 -11.28 22.72 3.11
N SER A 325 -11.17 24.05 3.25
CA SER A 325 -10.40 24.68 4.32
C SER A 325 -11.30 24.82 5.56
N THR A 326 -10.84 24.25 6.66
CA THR A 326 -11.39 24.39 8.01
C THR A 326 -11.53 25.87 8.43
N ARG A 327 -12.76 26.32 8.71
CA ARG A 327 -13.01 27.41 9.66
C ARG A 327 -13.56 26.78 10.93
N GLY A 328 -12.79 26.90 12.01
CA GLY A 328 -13.21 26.62 13.37
C GLY A 328 -12.32 27.43 14.29
N GLY A 329 -12.76 28.66 14.59
CA GLY A 329 -12.15 29.52 15.58
C GLY A 329 -13.22 29.90 16.59
N LEU A 330 -12.89 29.64 17.86
CA LEU A 330 -13.48 30.11 19.13
C LEU A 330 -14.97 29.81 19.37
#